data_AF-A0A2V7GV95-F1
#
_entry.id   AF-A0A2V7GV95-F1
#
_cell.length_a   1.000
_cell.length_b   1.000
_cell.length_c   1.000
_cell.angle_alpha   90.00
_cell.angle_beta   90.00
_cell.angle_gamma   90.00
#
_symmetry.space_group_name_H-M   'P 1'
#
loop_
_entity.id
_entity.type
_entity.pdbx_description
1 polymer ?
#
loop_
_entity_poly.entity_id
_entity_poly.type
_entity_poly.pdbx_seq_one_letter_code
_entity_poly.pdbx_strand_id
1 'polypeptide(L)'
;EYYVQKGFASDPKRCASCRASRRASRDTGYDVQDIGGPRGYERGDDRGAREYFAVICSSCGNQAQVPFKPRMDRPVYCSDCFRQVKPD
;
A
#
# COMPACT_ATOMS: atom_id res chain seq x y z
N GLU A 1 -20.67 24.44 -10.25
CA GLU A 1 -19.64 25.45 -9.92
C GLU A 1 -18.69 25.04 -8.79
N TYR A 2 -19.19 24.54 -7.64
CA TYR A 2 -18.35 24.14 -6.48
C TYR A 2 -17.16 23.20 -6.80
N TYR A 3 -17.36 22.19 -7.65
CA TYR A 3 -16.31 21.21 -7.96
C TYR A 3 -15.22 21.76 -8.89
N VAL A 4 -15.61 22.57 -9.88
CA VAL A 4 -14.68 23.29 -10.77
C VAL A 4 -13.86 24.31 -9.98
N GLN A 5 -14.50 25.07 -9.08
CA GLN A 5 -13.83 26.07 -8.23
C GLN A 5 -12.85 25.43 -7.23
N LYS A 6 -13.09 24.19 -6.80
CA LYS A 6 -12.18 23.44 -5.92
C LYS A 6 -11.06 22.70 -6.65
N GLY A 7 -10.94 22.89 -7.98
CA GLY A 7 -9.89 22.28 -8.79
C GLY A 7 -10.09 20.79 -9.08
N PHE A 8 -11.31 20.26 -8.91
CA PHE A 8 -11.61 18.89 -9.30
C PHE A 8 -11.80 18.82 -10.82
N ALA A 9 -10.89 18.10 -11.50
CA ALA A 9 -10.87 17.92 -12.94
C ALA A 9 -12.03 17.07 -13.50
N SER A 10 -12.88 16.50 -12.65
CA SER A 10 -13.96 15.61 -13.04
C SER A 10 -15.22 15.87 -12.24
N ASP A 11 -16.36 15.82 -12.91
CA ASP A 11 -17.65 15.81 -12.24
C ASP A 11 -17.77 14.59 -11.29
N PRO A 12 -18.45 14.78 -10.16
CA PRO A 12 -18.61 13.73 -9.19
C PRO A 12 -19.32 12.51 -9.80
N LYS A 13 -18.66 11.33 -9.80
CA LYS A 13 -19.25 10.04 -10.24
C LYS A 13 -20.58 9.65 -9.58
N ARG A 14 -20.97 10.30 -8.48
CA ARG A 14 -22.23 10.08 -7.76
C ARG A 14 -22.83 11.43 -7.38
N CYS A 15 -24.13 11.63 -7.56
CA CYS A 15 -24.80 12.85 -7.13
C CYS A 15 -24.82 12.97 -5.59
N ALA A 16 -25.18 14.17 -5.09
CA ALA A 16 -25.19 14.45 -3.65
C ALA A 16 -26.12 13.50 -2.87
N SER A 17 -27.30 13.19 -3.41
CA SER A 17 -28.25 12.24 -2.81
C SER A 17 -27.67 10.82 -2.73
N CYS A 18 -27.10 10.28 -3.82
CA CYS A 18 -26.46 8.96 -3.79
C CYS A 18 -25.25 8.90 -2.84
N ARG A 19 -24.53 10.01 -2.64
CA ARG A 19 -23.47 10.10 -1.62
C ARG A 19 -24.03 10.10 -0.20
N ALA A 20 -25.10 10.84 0.04
CA ALA A 20 -25.77 10.90 1.33
C ALA A 20 -26.33 9.52 1.72
N SER A 21 -27.04 8.84 0.82
CA SER A 21 -27.55 7.48 1.06
C SER A 21 -26.42 6.50 1.39
N ARG A 22 -25.30 6.53 0.64
CA ARG A 22 -24.15 5.65 0.92
C ARG A 22 -23.48 5.94 2.26
N ARG A 23 -23.49 7.20 2.72
CA ARG A 23 -23.00 7.56 4.06
C ARG A 23 -23.94 7.05 5.14
N ALA A 24 -25.26 7.22 4.97
CA ALA A 24 -26.27 6.70 5.90
C ALA A 24 -26.22 5.17 6.02
N SER A 25 -26.03 4.44 4.91
CA SER A 25 -25.87 2.98 4.95
C SER A 25 -24.64 2.49 5.72
N ARG A 26 -23.67 3.37 6.00
CA ARG A 26 -22.50 3.05 6.84
C ARG A 26 -22.73 3.32 8.33
N ASP A 27 -23.71 4.15 8.65
CA ASP A 27 -24.05 4.56 10.03
C ASP A 27 -25.00 3.56 10.69
N THR A 28 -25.88 2.93 9.91
CA THR A 28 -26.90 1.97 10.37
C THR A 28 -26.36 0.60 10.84
N GLY A 29 -25.05 0.44 11.05
CA GLY A 29 -24.46 -0.74 11.70
C GLY A 29 -24.57 -2.08 10.96
N TYR A 30 -25.23 -2.14 9.80
CA TYR A 30 -25.25 -3.32 8.95
C TYR A 30 -23.93 -3.40 8.18
N ASP A 31 -23.16 -4.42 8.49
CA ASP A 31 -21.92 -4.73 7.79
C ASP A 31 -22.23 -5.11 6.32
N VAL A 32 -21.45 -4.55 5.39
CA VAL A 32 -21.61 -4.72 3.94
C VAL A 32 -21.45 -6.20 3.50
N GLN A 33 -21.01 -7.10 4.39
CA GLN A 33 -20.87 -8.54 4.12
C GLN A 33 -22.22 -9.27 4.12
N ASP A 34 -23.28 -8.76 4.76
CA ASP A 34 -24.60 -9.42 4.84
C ASP A 34 -25.45 -9.24 3.55
N ILE A 35 -25.20 -8.17 2.79
CA ILE A 35 -25.97 -7.79 1.57
C ILE A 35 -25.23 -8.19 0.28
N GLY A 36 -24.24 -9.09 0.34
CA GLY A 36 -23.58 -9.65 -0.85
C GLY A 36 -22.91 -8.62 -1.79
N GLY A 37 -22.60 -7.43 -1.30
CA GLY A 37 -21.97 -6.37 -2.08
C GLY A 37 -20.47 -6.63 -2.26
N PRO A 38 -19.86 -6.31 -3.43
CA PRO A 38 -18.44 -6.53 -3.64
C PRO A 38 -17.65 -5.72 -2.61
N ARG A 39 -16.78 -6.41 -1.87
CA ARG A 39 -15.90 -5.82 -0.86
C ARG A 39 -14.95 -4.85 -1.56
N GLY A 40 -15.24 -3.56 -1.47
CA GLY A 40 -14.23 -2.55 -1.72
C GLY A 40 -13.06 -2.85 -0.80
N TYR A 41 -11.86 -2.98 -1.37
CA TYR A 41 -10.58 -3.31 -0.72
C TYR A 41 -10.50 -4.70 -0.04
N GLU A 42 -10.81 -5.79 -0.75
CA GLU A 42 -10.09 -7.02 -0.44
C GLU A 42 -8.59 -6.77 -0.68
N ARG A 43 -7.85 -6.56 0.40
CA ARG A 43 -6.40 -6.67 0.41
C ARG A 43 -6.14 -8.14 0.09
N GLY A 44 -6.02 -8.43 -1.21
CA GLY A 44 -5.64 -9.74 -1.70
C GLY A 44 -4.43 -10.21 -0.91
N ASP A 45 -4.62 -11.32 -0.23
CA ASP A 45 -3.56 -12.09 0.42
C ASP A 45 -2.65 -12.74 -0.64
N ASP A 46 -2.93 -12.52 -1.94
CA ASP A 46 -2.09 -12.83 -3.10
C ASP A 46 -0.79 -12.00 -3.21
N ARG A 47 -0.22 -11.56 -2.09
CA ARG A 47 1.21 -11.23 -2.09
C ARG A 47 1.95 -12.55 -2.11
N GLY A 48 2.13 -13.10 -3.30
CA GLY A 48 2.96 -14.29 -3.54
C GLY A 48 4.22 -14.24 -2.68
N ALA A 49 4.59 -15.40 -2.11
CA ALA A 49 5.67 -15.51 -1.14
C ALA A 49 6.89 -14.70 -1.60
N ARG A 50 7.27 -13.69 -0.83
CA ARG A 50 8.43 -12.84 -1.16
C ARG A 50 9.66 -13.72 -1.18
N GLU A 51 10.33 -13.79 -2.32
CA GLU A 51 11.61 -14.48 -2.43
C GLU A 51 12.70 -13.67 -1.72
N TYR A 52 13.43 -14.34 -0.83
CA TYR A 52 14.57 -13.75 -0.12
C TYR A 52 15.87 -14.29 -0.70
N PHE A 53 16.82 -13.39 -0.92
CA PHE A 53 18.15 -13.72 -1.44
C PHE A 53 19.18 -13.58 -0.33
N ALA A 54 20.01 -14.61 -0.17
CA ALA A 54 21.16 -14.55 0.72
C ALA A 54 22.26 -13.68 0.12
N VAL A 55 22.76 -12.74 0.91
CA VAL A 55 23.78 -11.76 0.51
C VAL A 55 24.77 -11.55 1.65
N ILE A 56 25.97 -11.10 1.32
CA ILE A 56 26.99 -10.68 2.30
C ILE A 56 26.96 -9.16 2.42
N CYS A 57 26.84 -8.64 3.64
CA CYS A 57 26.84 -7.21 3.90
C CYS A 57 28.20 -6.58 3.54
N SER A 58 28.22 -5.56 2.69
CA SER A 58 29.45 -4.88 2.27
C SER A 58 30.14 -4.09 3.38
N SER A 59 29.45 -3.78 4.49
CA SER A 59 30.02 -3.00 5.60
C SER A 59 30.55 -3.85 6.75
N CYS A 60 29.87 -4.95 7.10
CA CYS A 60 30.23 -5.77 8.27
C CYS A 60 30.59 -7.22 7.93
N GLY A 61 30.40 -7.66 6.68
CA GLY A 61 30.71 -9.02 6.24
C GLY A 61 29.71 -10.10 6.69
N ASN A 62 28.67 -9.75 7.46
CA ASN A 62 27.67 -10.70 7.92
C ASN A 62 26.71 -11.13 6.80
N GLN A 63 26.20 -12.37 6.91
CA GLN A 63 25.16 -12.88 6.02
C GLN A 63 23.81 -12.22 6.34
N ALA A 64 23.11 -11.73 5.32
CA ALA A 64 21.81 -11.11 5.41
C ALA A 64 20.85 -11.66 4.35
N GLN A 65 19.55 -11.50 4.59
CA GLN A 65 18.50 -11.86 3.63
C GLN A 65 17.80 -10.60 3.14
N VAL A 66 17.73 -10.42 1.83
CA VAL A 66 17.09 -9.25 1.20
C VAL A 66 15.96 -9.66 0.27
N PRO A 67 14.85 -8.90 0.19
CA PRO A 67 13.70 -9.23 -0.63
C PRO A 67 13.86 -8.81 -2.11
N PHE A 68 15.10 -8.62 -2.56
CA PHE A 68 15.42 -8.18 -3.92
C PHE A 68 16.65 -8.90 -4.43
N LYS A 69 16.72 -9.12 -5.74
CA LYS A 69 17.90 -9.72 -6.36
C LYS A 69 19.09 -8.73 -6.28
N PRO A 70 20.19 -9.08 -5.59
CA PRO A 70 21.36 -8.21 -5.52
C PRO A 70 21.91 -7.98 -6.93
N ARG A 71 22.31 -6.73 -7.21
CA ARG A 71 22.95 -6.37 -8.46
C ARG A 71 24.41 -6.00 -8.17
N MET A 72 25.30 -6.24 -9.13
CA MET A 72 26.74 -6.01 -8.92
C MET A 72 27.13 -4.53 -8.93
N ASP A 73 26.22 -3.63 -9.33
CA ASP A 73 26.45 -2.18 -9.39
C ASP A 73 26.30 -1.47 -8.05
N ARG A 74 25.66 -2.08 -7.03
CA ARG A 74 25.32 -1.39 -5.78
C ARG A 74 25.61 -2.24 -4.54
N PRO A 75 26.29 -1.70 -3.51
CA PRO A 75 26.59 -2.44 -2.29
C PRO A 75 25.30 -2.80 -1.55
N VAL A 76 25.30 -4.00 -0.97
CA VAL A 76 24.17 -4.53 -0.21
C VAL A 76 24.51 -4.49 1.26
N TYR A 77 23.58 -3.98 2.07
CA TYR A 77 23.78 -3.80 3.51
C TYR A 77 22.74 -4.62 4.29
N CYS A 78 23.15 -5.12 5.46
CA CYS A 78 22.19 -5.65 6.42
C CYS A 78 21.30 -4.54 6.99
N SER A 79 20.19 -4.92 7.61
CA SER A 79 19.22 -3.98 8.19
C SER A 79 19.86 -2.95 9.13
N ASP A 80 20.87 -3.36 9.91
CA ASP A 80 21.53 -2.49 10.88
C ASP A 80 22.47 -1.50 10.19
N CYS A 81 23.34 -1.97 9.30
CA CYS A 81 24.22 -1.09 8.52
C CYS A 81 23.41 -0.13 7.65
N PHE A 82 22.32 -0.60 7.02
CA PHE A 82 21.47 0.23 6.17
C PHE A 82 20.85 1.43 6.90
N ARG A 83 20.46 1.26 8.18
CA ARG A 83 19.97 2.36 9.03
C ARG A 83 21.03 3.40 9.33
N GLN A 84 22.31 3.01 9.34
CA GLN A 84 23.42 3.93 9.59
C GLN A 84 23.81 4.71 8.33
N VAL A 85 23.77 4.07 7.14
CA VAL A 85 24.15 4.73 5.88
C VAL A 85 23.06 5.64 5.31
N LYS A 86 21.82 5.52 5.77
CA LYS A 86 20.73 6.39 5.35
C LYS A 86 20.56 7.55 6.34
N PRO A 87 21.03 8.78 5.99
CA PRO A 87 20.47 9.96 6.61
C PRO A 87 18.99 10.05 6.22
N ASP A 88 18.14 10.43 7.18
CA ASP A 88 16.69 10.63 7.00
C ASP A 88 16.37 11.59 5.84
#